data_AF-A0A0K8UJ07-F1
#
_entry.id   AF-A0A0K8UJ07-F1
#
_cell.length_a   1.000
_cell.length_b   1.000
_cell.length_c   1.000
_cell.angle_alpha   90.00
_cell.angle_beta   90.00
_cell.angle_gamma   90.00
#
_symmetry.space_group_name_H-M   'P 1'
#
loop_
_entity.id
_entity.type
_entity.pdbx_description
1 polymer ?
#
loop_
_entity_poly.entity_id
_entity_poly.type
_entity_poly.pdbx_seq_one_letter_code
_entity_poly.pdbx_strand_id
1 'polypeptide(L)'
;MNTSNYEVARRILTQLDATKMGEQIYEEILNVTFDAVEQLESKKDTVKALNCLGLNANQRLIAHLIFLQRNNDLHDLLYDNIQQLVGSCNLNTLVPKYWERIGTFLPTSLEILHNSSAVCIHNVSGGFGYLSECSQTSLMCTFDNGYKYRSAFRFERLLGNRFIFQSIFWQNYIKLETSGFNGNSTVPPAFIKNIYGSATPSVWQAVFVGNNVALVDPSMRQYLCGGNQSMWSNAEQYVYSRRAEDFQLYKHECLWLVEDCSDMI
;
A
#
# COMPACT_ATOMS: atom_id res chain seq x y z
N MET A 1 -5.77 -12.25 -39.61
CA MET A 1 -4.91 -12.46 -38.43
C MET A 1 -4.51 -11.08 -37.92
N ASN A 2 -5.29 -10.50 -36.99
CA ASN A 2 -4.90 -9.25 -36.33
C ASN A 2 -3.95 -9.62 -35.20
N THR A 3 -2.65 -9.71 -35.50
CA THR A 3 -1.65 -9.42 -34.47
C THR A 3 -1.91 -7.99 -34.05
N SER A 4 -2.56 -7.83 -32.91
CA SER A 4 -2.88 -6.56 -32.29
C SER A 4 -1.68 -5.61 -32.41
N ASN A 5 -1.90 -4.36 -32.82
CA ASN A 5 -0.85 -3.34 -32.96
C ASN A 5 -0.07 -3.14 -31.64
N TYR A 6 -0.66 -3.55 -30.52
CA TYR A 6 -0.02 -3.60 -29.20
C TYR A 6 1.17 -4.58 -29.11
N GLU A 7 1.26 -5.63 -29.94
CA GLU A 7 2.45 -6.51 -30.01
C GLU A 7 3.69 -5.73 -30.46
N VAL A 8 3.53 -4.82 -31.42
CA VAL A 8 4.63 -4.00 -31.93
C VAL A 8 5.05 -2.98 -30.88
N ALA A 9 4.10 -2.25 -30.29
CA ALA A 9 4.37 -1.32 -29.20
C ALA A 9 5.02 -2.04 -28.01
N ARG A 10 4.53 -3.23 -27.63
CA ARG A 10 5.10 -4.05 -26.56
C ARG A 10 6.54 -4.47 -26.88
N ARG A 11 6.83 -4.92 -28.10
CA ARG A 11 8.20 -5.30 -28.48
C ARG A 11 9.17 -4.14 -28.44
N ILE A 12 8.74 -2.95 -28.90
CA ILE A 12 9.57 -1.74 -28.81
C ILE A 12 9.79 -1.40 -27.34
N LEU A 13 8.72 -1.25 -26.56
CA LEU A 13 8.79 -0.79 -25.17
C LEU A 13 9.50 -1.76 -24.21
N THR A 14 9.42 -3.08 -24.43
CA THR A 14 10.12 -4.08 -23.59
C THR A 14 11.62 -4.13 -23.84
N GLN A 15 12.09 -3.67 -25.00
CA GLN A 15 13.52 -3.52 -25.28
C GLN A 15 14.10 -2.22 -24.70
N LEU A 16 13.24 -1.34 -24.18
CA LEU A 16 13.63 -0.04 -23.65
C LEU A 16 13.88 -0.10 -22.15
N ASP A 17 15.13 0.11 -21.76
CA ASP A 17 15.52 0.36 -20.37
C ASP A 17 15.66 1.87 -20.13
N ALA A 18 14.66 2.45 -19.46
CA ALA A 18 14.61 3.87 -19.16
C ALA A 18 15.83 4.34 -18.35
N THR A 19 16.44 3.45 -17.56
CA THR A 19 17.65 3.78 -16.78
C THR A 19 18.91 3.88 -17.64
N LYS A 20 18.92 3.28 -18.83
CA LYS A 20 20.07 3.31 -19.76
C LYS A 20 19.96 4.39 -20.83
N MET A 21 18.76 4.74 -21.26
CA MET A 21 18.54 5.73 -22.33
C MET A 21 18.36 7.16 -21.81
N GLY A 22 18.12 7.34 -20.52
CA GLY A 22 17.74 8.65 -19.98
C GLY A 22 16.27 8.96 -20.23
N GLU A 23 15.68 9.72 -19.31
CA GLU A 23 14.23 9.88 -19.20
C GLU A 23 13.60 10.67 -20.33
N GLN A 24 14.27 11.69 -20.85
CA GLN A 24 13.78 12.48 -21.97
C GLN A 24 13.57 11.61 -23.21
N ILE A 25 14.51 10.73 -23.49
CA ILE A 25 14.43 9.79 -24.62
C ILE A 25 13.28 8.80 -24.41
N TYR A 26 13.09 8.31 -23.18
CA TYR A 26 11.98 7.41 -22.86
C TYR A 26 10.61 8.09 -23.05
N GLU A 27 10.44 9.33 -22.60
CA GLU A 27 9.22 10.10 -22.81
C GLU A 27 8.95 10.38 -24.29
N GLU A 28 9.97 10.76 -25.06
CA GLU A 28 9.84 10.97 -26.49
C GLU A 28 9.38 9.69 -27.21
N ILE A 29 9.98 8.55 -26.88
CA ILE A 29 9.56 7.26 -27.46
C ILE A 29 8.12 6.93 -27.09
N LEU A 30 7.71 7.16 -25.83
CA LEU A 30 6.33 6.96 -25.42
C LEU A 30 5.37 7.88 -26.19
N ASN A 31 5.72 9.15 -26.37
CA ASN A 31 4.90 10.09 -27.13
C ASN A 31 4.72 9.65 -28.58
N VAL A 32 5.80 9.28 -29.28
CA VAL A 32 5.73 8.79 -30.66
C VAL A 32 4.93 7.48 -30.74
N THR A 33 5.10 6.60 -29.75
CA THR A 33 4.35 5.34 -29.68
C THR A 33 2.85 5.60 -29.50
N PHE A 34 2.48 6.54 -28.62
CA PHE A 34 1.08 6.91 -28.41
C PHE A 34 0.48 7.61 -29.62
N ASP A 35 1.21 8.49 -30.32
CA ASP A 35 0.75 9.09 -31.58
C ASP A 35 0.38 8.03 -32.62
N ALA A 36 1.21 6.99 -32.76
CA ALA A 36 0.96 5.90 -33.69
C ALA A 36 -0.22 5.02 -33.26
N VAL A 37 -0.31 4.68 -31.98
CA VAL A 37 -1.38 3.81 -31.45
C VAL A 37 -2.74 4.51 -31.46
N GLU A 38 -2.81 5.80 -31.13
CA GLU A 38 -4.06 6.58 -31.11
C GLU A 38 -4.65 6.78 -32.52
N GLN A 39 -3.86 6.63 -33.58
CA GLN A 39 -4.35 6.62 -34.97
C GLN A 39 -4.98 5.28 -35.37
N LEU A 40 -4.64 4.20 -34.67
CA LEU A 40 -4.98 2.83 -35.04
C LEU A 40 -6.04 2.22 -34.12
N GLU A 41 -6.11 2.66 -32.87
CA GLU A 41 -6.91 2.03 -31.81
C GLU A 41 -7.71 3.07 -31.03
N SER A 42 -8.79 2.62 -30.38
CA SER A 42 -9.55 3.49 -29.49
C SER A 42 -8.74 3.83 -28.24
N LYS A 43 -8.88 5.07 -27.75
CA LYS A 43 -8.21 5.51 -26.51
C LYS A 43 -8.50 4.58 -25.32
N LYS A 44 -9.74 4.05 -25.23
CA LYS A 44 -10.16 3.13 -24.15
C LYS A 44 -9.45 1.78 -24.23
N ASP A 45 -9.21 1.26 -25.42
CA ASP A 45 -8.48 0.00 -25.61
C ASP A 45 -6.99 0.19 -25.31
N THR A 46 -6.44 1.37 -25.62
CA THR A 46 -5.07 1.73 -25.25
C THR A 46 -4.88 1.73 -23.74
N VAL A 47 -5.84 2.25 -22.95
CA VAL A 47 -5.77 2.16 -21.48
C VAL A 47 -5.66 0.71 -21.00
N LYS A 48 -6.43 -0.21 -21.57
CA LYS A 48 -6.33 -1.64 -21.22
C LYS A 48 -4.96 -2.21 -21.62
N ALA A 49 -4.45 -1.81 -22.78
CA ALA A 49 -3.17 -2.28 -23.29
C ALA A 49 -1.97 -1.78 -22.47
N LEU A 50 -2.03 -0.59 -21.87
CA LEU A 50 -0.96 -0.03 -21.02
C LEU A 50 -0.55 -0.99 -19.90
N ASN A 51 -1.50 -1.74 -19.34
CA ASN A 51 -1.23 -2.75 -18.30
C ASN A 51 -0.47 -3.98 -18.82
N CYS A 52 -0.48 -4.21 -20.13
CA CYS A 52 0.04 -5.41 -20.80
C CYS A 52 1.35 -5.17 -21.57
N LEU A 53 1.97 -3.99 -21.45
CA LEU A 53 3.15 -3.59 -22.22
C LEU A 53 4.46 -4.26 -21.77
N GLY A 54 4.44 -5.15 -20.77
CA GLY A 54 5.65 -5.84 -20.28
C GLY A 54 6.70 -4.93 -19.61
N LEU A 55 6.33 -3.67 -19.33
CA LEU A 55 7.15 -2.68 -18.64
C LEU A 55 7.25 -2.99 -17.13
N ASN A 56 8.30 -2.52 -16.46
CA ASN A 56 8.36 -2.58 -14.99
C ASN A 56 7.35 -1.61 -14.35
N ALA A 57 7.16 -1.66 -13.02
CA ALA A 57 6.14 -0.85 -12.34
C ALA A 57 6.33 0.66 -12.55
N ASN A 58 7.55 1.18 -12.34
CA ASN A 58 7.86 2.60 -12.53
C ASN A 58 7.65 3.05 -13.98
N GLN A 59 8.09 2.25 -14.95
CA GLN A 59 7.90 2.51 -16.37
C GLN A 59 6.41 2.52 -16.75
N ARG A 60 5.62 1.57 -16.22
CA ARG A 60 4.17 1.56 -16.40
C ARG A 60 3.53 2.80 -15.82
N LEU A 61 3.92 3.21 -14.62
CA LEU A 61 3.40 4.44 -13.99
C LEU A 61 3.67 5.65 -14.89
N ILE A 62 4.91 5.81 -15.36
CA ILE A 62 5.30 6.89 -16.29
C ILE A 62 4.45 6.86 -17.57
N ALA A 63 4.29 5.69 -18.18
CA ALA A 63 3.47 5.53 -19.38
C ALA A 63 2.00 5.93 -19.15
N HIS A 64 1.41 5.54 -18.01
CA HIS A 64 0.05 5.94 -17.65
C HIS A 64 -0.08 7.45 -17.41
N LEU A 65 0.90 8.06 -16.72
CA LEU A 65 0.90 9.50 -16.46
C LEU A 65 1.03 10.33 -17.75
N ILE A 66 1.88 9.91 -18.68
CA ILE A 66 2.04 10.58 -19.97
C ILE A 66 0.78 10.41 -20.82
N PHE A 67 0.21 9.21 -20.85
CA PHE A 67 -1.02 8.96 -21.59
C PHE A 67 -2.20 9.77 -21.03
N LEU A 68 -2.31 9.87 -19.70
CA LEU A 68 -3.30 10.73 -19.04
C LEU A 68 -3.10 12.20 -19.39
N GLN A 69 -1.86 12.72 -19.35
CA GLN A 69 -1.56 14.11 -19.67
C GLN A 69 -2.07 14.50 -21.07
N ARG A 70 -1.98 13.56 -22.02
CA ARG A 70 -2.46 13.74 -23.40
C ARG A 70 -3.99 13.61 -23.50
N ASN A 71 -4.60 12.87 -22.60
CA ASN A 71 -6.01 12.47 -22.64
C ASN A 71 -6.67 12.66 -21.27
N ASN A 72 -6.75 13.92 -20.81
CA ASN A 72 -7.31 14.26 -19.50
C ASN A 72 -8.77 13.78 -19.31
N ASP A 73 -9.51 13.59 -20.41
CA ASP A 73 -10.87 13.03 -20.42
C ASP A 73 -10.95 11.57 -19.94
N LEU A 74 -9.82 10.88 -19.84
CA LEU A 74 -9.73 9.48 -19.41
C LEU A 74 -9.34 9.32 -17.94
N HIS A 75 -9.36 10.41 -17.16
CA HIS A 75 -8.95 10.41 -15.75
C HIS A 75 -9.58 9.25 -14.97
N ASP A 76 -10.91 9.12 -15.00
CA ASP A 76 -11.64 8.09 -14.26
C ASP A 76 -11.24 6.66 -14.67
N LEU A 77 -10.93 6.46 -15.96
CA LEU A 77 -10.55 5.15 -16.48
C LEU A 77 -9.11 4.76 -16.11
N LEU A 78 -8.25 5.76 -15.91
CA LEU A 78 -6.84 5.57 -15.56
C LEU A 78 -6.59 5.62 -14.05
N TYR A 79 -7.52 6.19 -13.28
CA TYR A 79 -7.38 6.45 -11.85
C TYR A 79 -6.97 5.20 -11.07
N ASP A 80 -7.77 4.12 -11.17
CA ASP A 80 -7.52 2.87 -10.45
C ASP A 80 -6.16 2.24 -10.83
N ASN A 81 -5.80 2.30 -12.12
CA ASN A 81 -4.52 1.77 -12.61
C ASN A 81 -3.34 2.56 -12.05
N ILE A 82 -3.42 3.90 -12.08
CA ILE A 82 -2.37 4.78 -11.55
C ILE A 82 -2.26 4.59 -10.04
N GLN A 83 -3.38 4.52 -9.30
CA GLN A 83 -3.38 4.30 -7.87
C GLN A 83 -2.73 2.95 -7.48
N GLN A 84 -3.05 1.87 -8.20
CA GLN A 84 -2.41 0.57 -8.00
C GLN A 84 -0.90 0.62 -8.32
N LEU A 85 -0.52 1.29 -9.41
CA LEU A 85 0.88 1.41 -9.81
C LEU A 85 1.68 2.22 -8.80
N VAL A 86 1.18 3.37 -8.36
CA VAL A 86 1.74 4.20 -7.30
C VAL A 86 1.99 3.36 -6.04
N GLY A 87 1.00 2.54 -5.65
CA GLY A 87 1.11 1.59 -4.55
C GLY A 87 1.97 0.36 -4.82
N SER A 88 2.74 0.27 -5.90
CA SER A 88 3.68 -0.83 -6.20
C SER A 88 5.05 -0.36 -6.70
N CYS A 89 5.18 0.93 -7.00
CA CYS A 89 6.39 1.55 -7.53
C CYS A 89 7.42 1.85 -6.44
N ASN A 90 8.70 1.87 -6.82
CA ASN A 90 9.74 2.44 -5.96
C ASN A 90 9.77 3.96 -6.16
N LEU A 91 8.91 4.65 -5.41
CA LEU A 91 8.73 6.09 -5.51
C LEU A 91 10.01 6.90 -5.24
N ASN A 92 10.96 6.37 -4.47
CA ASN A 92 12.24 7.04 -4.19
C ASN A 92 13.13 7.21 -5.43
N THR A 93 12.87 6.41 -6.47
CA THR A 93 13.59 6.47 -7.75
C THR A 93 12.84 7.26 -8.81
N LEU A 94 11.67 7.78 -8.47
CA LEU A 94 10.84 8.55 -9.39
C LEU A 94 11.30 10.01 -9.39
N VAL A 95 11.46 10.58 -10.57
CA VAL A 95 11.93 11.96 -10.73
C VAL A 95 10.88 12.96 -10.23
N PRO A 96 11.30 14.10 -9.64
CA PRO A 96 10.39 15.07 -9.01
C PRO A 96 9.21 15.50 -9.88
N LYS A 97 9.40 15.66 -11.20
CA LYS A 97 8.31 16.03 -12.13
C LYS A 97 7.14 15.04 -12.13
N TYR A 98 7.40 13.75 -11.92
CA TYR A 98 6.35 12.74 -11.84
C TYR A 98 5.77 12.66 -10.43
N TRP A 99 6.56 13.01 -9.41
CA TRP A 99 6.08 13.14 -8.03
C TRP A 99 4.93 14.14 -7.92
N GLU A 100 5.11 15.33 -8.48
CA GLU A 100 4.06 16.37 -8.54
C GLU A 100 2.80 15.87 -9.27
N ARG A 101 2.98 15.05 -10.32
CA ARG A 101 1.87 14.53 -11.13
C ARG A 101 1.10 13.40 -10.46
N ILE A 102 1.74 12.63 -9.58
CA ILE A 102 1.06 11.55 -8.85
C ILE A 102 0.36 12.04 -7.59
N GLY A 103 0.60 13.27 -7.13
CA GLY A 103 0.03 13.79 -5.87
C GLY A 103 -1.48 13.58 -5.75
N THR A 104 -2.24 13.84 -6.81
CA THR A 104 -3.71 13.65 -6.84
C THR A 104 -4.16 12.19 -6.86
N PHE A 105 -3.25 11.26 -7.12
CA PHE A 105 -3.49 9.82 -7.16
C PHE A 105 -2.91 9.09 -5.94
N LEU A 106 -2.20 9.78 -5.05
CA LEU A 106 -1.67 9.19 -3.84
C LEU A 106 -2.83 8.85 -2.91
N PRO A 107 -2.99 7.59 -2.48
CA PRO A 107 -3.74 7.26 -1.28
C PRO A 107 -3.32 8.16 -0.12
N THR A 108 -4.27 8.71 0.65
CA THR A 108 -3.96 9.53 1.83
C THR A 108 -2.93 8.86 2.75
N SER A 109 -3.13 7.57 3.06
CA SER A 109 -2.16 6.80 3.86
C SER A 109 -0.77 6.70 3.22
N LEU A 110 -0.66 6.67 1.89
CA LEU A 110 0.62 6.61 1.20
C LEU A 110 1.34 7.95 1.23
N GLU A 111 0.61 9.05 0.98
CA GLU A 111 1.15 10.40 1.07
C GLU A 111 1.72 10.65 2.47
N ILE A 112 0.97 10.28 3.50
CA ILE A 112 1.40 10.44 4.90
C ILE A 112 2.62 9.57 5.21
N LEU A 113 2.63 8.29 4.83
CA LEU A 113 3.81 7.42 4.99
C LEU A 113 5.05 7.92 4.21
N HIS A 114 4.86 8.80 3.23
CA HIS A 114 5.97 9.39 2.47
C HIS A 114 6.49 10.68 3.12
N ASN A 115 5.60 11.52 3.65
CA ASN A 115 5.92 12.88 4.03
C ASN A 115 6.08 13.09 5.55
N SER A 116 5.53 12.20 6.37
CA SER A 116 5.58 12.30 7.84
C SER A 116 6.85 11.69 8.44
N SER A 117 7.25 12.16 9.61
CA SER A 117 8.33 11.56 10.41
C SER A 117 7.81 10.56 11.45
N ALA A 118 6.53 10.66 11.82
CA ALA A 118 5.82 9.67 12.59
C ALA A 118 4.34 9.59 12.19
N VAL A 119 3.73 8.44 12.44
CA VAL A 119 2.35 8.14 12.04
C VAL A 119 1.54 7.58 13.18
N CYS A 120 0.22 7.81 13.14
CA CYS A 120 -0.74 7.01 13.87
C CYS A 120 -1.50 6.09 12.90
N ILE A 121 -1.78 4.87 13.34
CA ILE A 121 -2.48 3.86 12.53
C ILE A 121 -3.88 3.69 13.11
N HIS A 122 -4.90 4.10 12.35
CA HIS A 122 -6.28 4.25 12.81
C HIS A 122 -7.25 3.35 12.05
N ASN A 123 -7.94 2.44 12.74
CA ASN A 123 -9.02 1.63 12.15
C ASN A 123 -10.32 2.43 12.09
N VAL A 124 -10.89 2.60 10.90
CA VAL A 124 -12.09 3.43 10.68
C VAL A 124 -13.42 2.70 11.00
N SER A 125 -13.38 1.46 11.50
CA SER A 125 -14.57 0.63 11.71
C SER A 125 -15.32 0.91 13.03
N GLY A 126 -14.90 1.89 13.84
CA GLY A 126 -15.54 2.20 15.12
C GLY A 126 -14.89 3.36 15.89
N GLY A 127 -15.37 3.62 17.12
CA GLY A 127 -14.87 4.70 17.97
C GLY A 127 -13.54 4.39 18.70
N PHE A 128 -13.14 3.11 18.71
CA PHE A 128 -11.82 2.64 19.12
C PHE A 128 -11.09 2.19 17.86
N GLY A 129 -9.97 2.84 17.55
CA GLY A 129 -9.31 2.59 16.28
C GLY A 129 -7.82 2.86 16.28
N TYR A 130 -7.27 3.60 17.24
CA TYR A 130 -5.84 3.89 17.25
C TYR A 130 -5.02 2.72 17.77
N LEU A 131 -4.13 2.20 16.94
CA LEU A 131 -3.26 1.08 17.24
C LEU A 131 -2.23 1.46 18.32
N SER A 132 -2.18 0.73 19.43
CA SER A 132 -1.13 0.88 20.44
C SER A 132 -0.91 -0.41 21.22
N GLU A 133 0.20 -0.50 21.96
CA GLU A 133 0.43 -1.63 22.87
C GLU A 133 -0.50 -1.54 24.09
N CYS A 134 -1.08 -2.67 24.49
CA CYS A 134 -1.86 -2.79 25.70
C CYS A 134 -0.93 -2.98 26.91
N SER A 135 -1.11 -2.12 27.91
CA SER A 135 -0.16 -1.95 29.03
C SER A 135 0.14 -3.20 29.85
N GLN A 136 -0.77 -4.17 29.87
CA GLN A 136 -0.67 -5.35 30.75
C GLN A 136 -0.16 -6.61 30.06
N THR A 137 -0.32 -6.71 28.74
CA THR A 137 -0.17 -7.98 28.01
C THR A 137 0.88 -7.92 26.91
N SER A 138 1.40 -6.73 26.62
CA SER A 138 2.22 -6.42 25.45
C SER A 138 1.57 -6.83 24.12
N LEU A 139 0.28 -7.14 24.10
CA LEU A 139 -0.47 -7.28 22.86
C LEU A 139 -0.61 -5.91 22.21
N MET A 140 -0.91 -5.90 20.91
CA MET A 140 -1.44 -4.70 20.28
C MET A 140 -2.97 -4.63 20.47
N CYS A 141 -3.46 -3.42 20.69
CA CYS A 141 -4.86 -3.10 20.91
C CYS A 141 -5.26 -1.86 20.09
N THR A 142 -6.57 -1.64 19.95
CA THR A 142 -7.15 -0.39 19.47
C THR A 142 -7.65 0.44 20.65
N PHE A 143 -7.38 1.74 20.60
CA PHE A 143 -7.77 2.71 21.61
C PHE A 143 -8.63 3.82 21.01
N ASP A 144 -9.38 4.49 21.87
CA ASP A 144 -10.09 5.71 21.50
C ASP A 144 -9.11 6.88 21.25
N ASN A 145 -9.64 7.96 20.66
CA ASN A 145 -8.87 9.16 20.34
C ASN A 145 -8.23 9.85 21.56
N GLY A 146 -8.80 9.68 22.77
CA GLY A 146 -8.24 10.24 24.01
C GLY A 146 -6.88 9.64 24.37
N TYR A 147 -6.55 8.46 23.85
CA TYR A 147 -5.26 7.80 24.03
C TYR A 147 -4.37 7.79 22.77
N LYS A 148 -4.68 8.65 21.77
CA LYS A 148 -3.90 8.75 20.52
C LYS A 148 -2.41 8.98 20.75
N TYR A 149 -2.01 9.69 21.81
CA TYR A 149 -0.60 9.93 22.17
C TYR A 149 0.23 8.65 22.41
N ARG A 150 -0.40 7.51 22.72
CA ARG A 150 0.28 6.20 22.84
C ARG A 150 0.44 5.47 21.51
N SER A 151 -0.20 5.99 20.47
CA SER A 151 -0.42 5.33 19.18
C SER A 151 0.43 5.93 18.06
N ALA A 152 1.42 6.75 18.42
CA ALA A 152 2.38 7.32 17.47
C ALA A 152 3.56 6.36 17.26
N PHE A 153 3.91 6.13 16.00
CA PHE A 153 5.00 5.26 15.57
C PHE A 153 5.98 6.04 14.69
N ARG A 154 7.27 5.95 15.05
CA ARG A 154 8.33 6.19 14.07
C ARG A 154 8.38 4.99 13.14
N PHE A 155 8.80 5.21 11.90
CA PHE A 155 8.88 4.13 10.93
C PHE A 155 10.13 4.21 10.07
N GLU A 156 10.63 3.05 9.68
CA GLU A 156 11.69 2.90 8.70
C GLU A 156 11.09 2.38 7.40
N ARG A 157 11.37 3.09 6.30
CA ARG A 157 10.94 2.67 4.97
C ARG A 157 12.01 1.79 4.33
N LEU A 158 11.63 0.55 4.02
CA LEU A 158 12.46 -0.42 3.31
C LEU A 158 12.18 -0.37 1.80
N LEU A 159 12.83 -1.24 1.03
CA LEU A 159 12.61 -1.35 -0.41
C LEU A 159 11.13 -1.67 -0.75
N GLY A 160 10.54 -0.88 -1.64
CA GLY A 160 9.13 -1.00 -2.04
C GLY A 160 8.18 -0.37 -1.02
N ASN A 161 7.07 -1.06 -0.71
CA ASN A 161 6.09 -0.62 0.29
C ASN A 161 6.24 -1.39 1.59
N ARG A 162 7.47 -1.61 2.03
CA ARG A 162 7.77 -2.34 3.28
C ARG A 162 8.20 -1.35 4.33
N PHE A 163 7.71 -1.55 5.55
CA PHE A 163 7.89 -0.64 6.66
C PHE A 163 8.18 -1.42 7.93
N ILE A 164 8.98 -0.83 8.81
CA ILE A 164 9.13 -1.25 10.21
C ILE A 164 8.54 -0.13 11.06
N PHE A 165 7.66 -0.45 12.01
CA PHE A 165 7.00 0.52 12.87
C PHE A 165 7.46 0.33 14.32
N GLN A 166 7.97 1.40 14.93
CA GLN A 166 8.38 1.43 16.34
C GLN A 166 7.53 2.46 17.10
N SER A 167 6.87 2.02 18.16
CA SER A 167 6.09 2.90 19.03
C SER A 167 7.02 3.92 19.69
N ILE A 168 6.66 5.20 19.61
CA ILE A 168 7.38 6.28 20.30
C ILE A 168 7.16 6.17 21.82
N PHE A 169 5.95 5.81 22.24
CA PHE A 169 5.63 5.73 23.66
C PHE A 169 6.21 4.47 24.30
N TRP A 170 5.97 3.31 23.69
CA TRP A 170 6.34 2.01 24.27
C TRP A 170 7.75 1.55 23.90
N GLN A 171 8.39 2.19 22.91
CA GLN A 171 9.71 1.81 22.37
C GLN A 171 9.79 0.41 21.74
N ASN A 172 8.64 -0.26 21.60
CA ASN A 172 8.49 -1.57 21.01
C ASN A 172 8.01 -1.50 19.55
N TYR A 173 8.34 -2.53 18.77
CA TYR A 173 7.90 -2.72 17.40
C TYR A 173 6.59 -3.52 17.33
N ILE A 174 5.78 -3.26 16.30
CA ILE A 174 4.62 -4.11 15.96
C ILE A 174 5.15 -5.43 15.40
N LYS A 175 4.85 -6.56 16.06
CA LYS A 175 5.32 -7.89 15.63
C LYS A 175 4.20 -8.91 15.57
N LEU A 176 4.19 -9.67 14.48
CA LEU A 176 3.44 -10.92 14.36
C LEU A 176 4.20 -12.03 15.09
N GLU A 177 3.65 -12.55 16.19
CA GLU A 177 4.21 -13.72 16.85
C GLU A 177 3.61 -15.03 16.33
N THR A 178 4.47 -16.02 16.16
CA THR A 178 4.08 -17.34 15.62
C THR A 178 4.35 -18.47 16.62
N SER A 179 5.14 -18.20 17.65
CA SER A 179 5.43 -19.10 18.77
C SER A 179 4.24 -19.17 19.73
N GLY A 180 3.26 -20.04 19.44
CA GLY A 180 2.15 -20.26 20.37
C GLY A 180 0.91 -20.93 19.78
N PHE A 181 0.84 -21.09 18.46
CA PHE A 181 -0.28 -21.78 17.81
C PHE A 181 -0.16 -23.31 17.91
N ASN A 182 -0.14 -23.84 19.14
CA ASN A 182 -0.25 -25.27 19.46
C ASN A 182 -1.71 -25.68 19.75
N GLY A 183 -2.67 -25.03 19.09
CA GLY A 183 -4.08 -25.38 19.21
C GLY A 183 -4.40 -26.56 18.28
N ASN A 184 -4.72 -27.73 18.85
CA ASN A 184 -5.26 -28.91 18.17
C ASN A 184 -6.68 -28.66 17.61
N SER A 185 -6.87 -27.64 16.79
CA SER A 185 -8.13 -27.38 16.07
C SER A 185 -7.97 -27.78 14.62
N THR A 186 -8.81 -28.72 14.16
CA THR A 186 -8.91 -29.13 12.76
C THR A 186 -9.55 -28.05 11.88
N VAL A 187 -10.16 -27.02 12.50
CA VAL A 187 -10.59 -25.81 11.83
C VAL A 187 -9.61 -24.70 12.20
N PRO A 188 -8.84 -24.17 11.25
CA PRO A 188 -7.95 -23.06 11.53
C PRO A 188 -8.80 -21.85 11.98
N PRO A 189 -8.49 -21.17 13.10
CA PRO A 189 -9.37 -20.11 13.58
C PRO A 189 -9.42 -18.96 12.57
N ALA A 190 -10.62 -18.38 12.42
CA ALA A 190 -10.91 -17.31 11.45
C ALA A 190 -10.12 -16.02 11.74
N PHE A 191 -9.63 -15.86 12.98
CA PHE A 191 -8.74 -14.78 13.41
C PHE A 191 -7.70 -15.35 14.38
N ILE A 192 -6.55 -14.69 14.47
CA ILE A 192 -5.37 -15.17 15.19
C ILE A 192 -4.90 -14.05 16.11
N LYS A 193 -5.02 -14.24 17.43
CA LYS A 193 -4.56 -13.26 18.42
C LYS A 193 -3.06 -13.40 18.60
N ASN A 194 -2.30 -12.68 17.78
CA ASN A 194 -0.85 -12.87 17.74
C ASN A 194 -0.05 -11.62 17.36
N ILE A 195 -0.60 -10.44 17.61
CA ILE A 195 0.09 -9.18 17.36
C ILE A 195 0.54 -8.61 18.70
N TYR A 196 1.84 -8.42 18.85
CA TYR A 196 2.47 -7.98 20.09
C TYR A 196 3.43 -6.81 19.86
N GLY A 197 3.64 -6.02 20.90
CA GLY A 197 4.83 -5.19 21.07
C GLY A 197 6.04 -6.07 21.33
N SER A 198 7.14 -5.78 20.64
CA SER A 198 8.38 -6.54 20.75
C SER A 198 9.59 -5.63 20.64
N ALA A 199 10.67 -5.93 21.38
CA ALA A 199 11.95 -5.25 21.23
C ALA A 199 12.66 -5.57 19.89
N THR A 200 12.25 -6.65 19.22
CA THR A 200 12.77 -7.04 17.90
C THR A 200 11.91 -6.47 16.77
N PRO A 201 12.51 -5.90 15.71
CA PRO A 201 11.79 -5.33 14.59
C PRO A 201 11.09 -6.41 13.75
N SER A 202 9.97 -6.02 13.13
CA SER A 202 9.23 -6.86 12.19
C SER A 202 8.80 -6.02 10.99
N VAL A 203 8.79 -6.66 9.81
CA VAL A 203 8.53 -6.00 8.53
C VAL A 203 7.08 -6.18 8.16
N TRP A 204 6.42 -5.07 7.86
CA TRP A 204 5.05 -5.02 7.37
C TRP A 204 5.03 -4.49 5.95
N GLN A 205 4.36 -5.20 5.06
CA GLN A 205 4.10 -4.73 3.70
C GLN A 205 2.78 -3.96 3.67
N ALA A 206 2.81 -2.73 3.16
CA ALA A 206 1.64 -1.92 2.93
C ALA A 206 0.99 -2.26 1.59
N VAL A 207 -0.32 -2.48 1.61
CA VAL A 207 -1.19 -2.64 0.44
C VAL A 207 -2.23 -1.52 0.48
N PHE A 208 -2.13 -0.57 -0.43
CA PHE A 208 -3.01 0.59 -0.44
C PHE A 208 -4.36 0.28 -1.10
N VAL A 209 -5.44 0.74 -0.47
CA VAL A 209 -6.82 0.54 -0.93
C VAL A 209 -7.61 1.82 -0.70
N GLY A 210 -7.92 2.55 -1.78
CA GLY A 210 -8.53 3.88 -1.65
C GLY A 210 -7.60 4.79 -0.86
N ASN A 211 -8.12 5.45 0.17
CA ASN A 211 -7.33 6.29 1.08
C ASN A 211 -6.68 5.52 2.24
N ASN A 212 -6.96 4.22 2.36
CA ASN A 212 -6.53 3.38 3.47
C ASN A 212 -5.34 2.49 3.07
N VAL A 213 -4.78 1.81 4.07
CA VAL A 213 -3.75 0.79 3.91
C VAL A 213 -4.16 -0.49 4.64
N ALA A 214 -3.87 -1.64 4.04
CA ALA A 214 -3.82 -2.92 4.72
C ALA A 214 -2.35 -3.27 4.98
N LEU A 215 -2.00 -3.59 6.23
CA LEU A 215 -0.65 -4.01 6.60
C LEU A 215 -0.60 -5.53 6.63
N VAL A 216 0.30 -6.14 5.87
CA VAL A 216 0.44 -7.60 5.77
C VAL A 216 1.84 -8.04 6.14
N ASP A 217 1.95 -9.08 6.96
CA ASP A 217 3.21 -9.78 7.18
C ASP A 217 3.59 -10.50 5.87
N PRO A 218 4.73 -10.17 5.24
CA PRO A 218 5.06 -10.67 3.91
C PRO A 218 5.46 -12.15 3.92
N SER A 219 5.83 -12.72 5.06
CA SER A 219 6.28 -14.11 5.18
C SER A 219 5.12 -15.07 5.38
N MET A 220 4.21 -14.73 6.29
CA MET A 220 3.06 -15.54 6.69
C MET A 220 1.79 -15.19 5.92
N ARG A 221 1.79 -14.08 5.18
CA ARG A 221 0.64 -13.55 4.44
C ARG A 221 -0.57 -13.32 5.35
N GLN A 222 -0.33 -12.73 6.52
CA GLN A 222 -1.36 -12.40 7.49
C GLN A 222 -1.53 -10.88 7.60
N TYR A 223 -2.76 -10.42 7.47
CA TYR A 223 -3.15 -9.01 7.55
C TYR A 223 -3.37 -8.59 9.00
N LEU A 224 -2.83 -7.44 9.38
CA LEU A 224 -3.09 -6.76 10.64
C LEU A 224 -4.52 -6.22 10.65
N CYS A 225 -5.32 -6.61 11.63
CA CYS A 225 -6.74 -6.26 11.73
C CYS A 225 -7.10 -5.84 13.15
N GLY A 226 -8.07 -4.93 13.27
CA GLY A 226 -8.52 -4.41 14.56
C GLY A 226 -9.93 -3.81 14.51
N GLY A 227 -10.62 -3.91 13.37
CA GLY A 227 -11.94 -3.28 13.18
C GLY A 227 -13.12 -4.09 13.69
N ASN A 228 -12.90 -5.32 14.18
CA ASN A 228 -13.98 -6.10 14.78
C ASN A 228 -14.23 -5.66 16.23
N GLN A 229 -15.25 -4.82 16.41
CA GLN A 229 -15.61 -4.22 17.69
C GLN A 229 -16.13 -5.23 18.73
N SER A 230 -16.24 -6.52 18.41
CA SER A 230 -16.57 -7.59 19.37
C SER A 230 -15.32 -8.23 20.00
N MET A 231 -14.13 -7.89 19.51
CA MET A 231 -12.88 -8.53 19.95
C MET A 231 -12.28 -7.82 21.16
N TRP A 232 -12.77 -8.23 22.33
CA TRP A 232 -12.32 -7.72 23.62
C TRP A 232 -11.63 -8.81 24.45
N SER A 233 -10.87 -8.36 25.41
CA SER A 233 -10.35 -9.12 26.54
C SER A 233 -10.07 -8.11 27.64
N ASN A 234 -10.83 -8.23 28.72
CA ASN A 234 -11.06 -7.16 29.68
C ASN A 234 -11.55 -5.87 28.98
N ALA A 235 -10.98 -4.72 29.34
CA ALA A 235 -11.41 -3.39 28.87
C ALA A 235 -10.68 -2.91 27.60
N GLU A 236 -9.96 -3.79 26.90
CA GLU A 236 -9.15 -3.43 25.73
C GLU A 236 -9.66 -4.17 24.49
N GLN A 237 -9.66 -3.51 23.33
CA GLN A 237 -9.97 -4.14 22.04
C GLN A 237 -8.68 -4.64 21.39
N TYR A 238 -8.64 -5.91 20.99
CA TYR A 238 -7.40 -6.53 20.53
C TYR A 238 -7.20 -6.34 19.04
N VAL A 239 -5.94 -6.15 18.68
CA VAL A 239 -5.46 -6.26 17.31
C VAL A 239 -5.05 -7.72 17.10
N TYR A 240 -5.39 -8.24 15.93
CA TYR A 240 -5.22 -9.64 15.57
C TYR A 240 -4.79 -9.73 14.12
N SER A 241 -4.47 -10.94 13.68
CA SER A 241 -4.21 -11.21 12.28
C SER A 241 -5.35 -12.00 11.62
N ARG A 242 -5.54 -11.77 10.33
CA ARG A 242 -6.34 -12.62 9.43
C ARG A 242 -5.49 -13.12 8.29
N ARG A 243 -5.81 -14.29 7.76
CA ARG A 243 -5.07 -14.83 6.62
C ARG A 243 -5.44 -14.10 5.35
N ALA A 244 -4.56 -14.18 4.35
CA ALA A 244 -4.82 -13.58 3.05
C ALA A 244 -6.07 -14.13 2.36
N GLU A 245 -6.42 -15.40 2.59
CA GLU A 245 -7.61 -16.03 2.00
C GLU A 245 -8.91 -15.40 2.53
N ASP A 246 -8.90 -14.94 3.78
CA ASP A 246 -10.07 -14.33 4.43
C ASP A 246 -10.17 -12.82 4.17
N PHE A 247 -9.11 -12.20 3.65
CA PHE A 247 -9.01 -10.74 3.54
C PHE A 247 -10.16 -10.10 2.77
N GLN A 248 -10.63 -10.71 1.66
CA GLN A 248 -11.70 -10.10 0.87
C GLN A 248 -13.03 -10.04 1.63
N LEU A 249 -13.31 -11.02 2.49
CA LEU A 249 -14.53 -11.08 3.29
C LEU A 249 -14.49 -10.10 4.47
N TYR A 250 -13.32 -9.95 5.10
CA TYR A 250 -13.14 -9.14 6.31
C TYR A 250 -12.31 -7.88 6.08
N LYS A 251 -12.24 -7.41 4.84
CA LYS A 251 -11.39 -6.30 4.42
C LYS A 251 -11.56 -5.07 5.30
N HIS A 252 -12.80 -4.71 5.61
CA HIS A 252 -13.14 -3.56 6.45
C HIS A 252 -12.46 -3.62 7.83
N GLU A 253 -12.28 -4.80 8.42
CA GLU A 253 -11.64 -4.95 9.73
C GLU A 253 -10.11 -4.71 9.69
N CYS A 254 -9.50 -4.82 8.50
CA CYS A 254 -8.06 -4.82 8.28
C CYS A 254 -7.56 -3.59 7.51
N LEU A 255 -8.46 -2.66 7.19
CA LEU A 255 -8.10 -1.38 6.60
C LEU A 255 -7.84 -0.35 7.70
N TRP A 256 -6.71 0.31 7.57
CA TRP A 256 -6.24 1.36 8.46
C TRP A 256 -6.06 2.65 7.69
N LEU A 257 -6.52 3.75 8.24
CA LEU A 257 -6.11 5.08 7.84
C LEU A 257 -4.80 5.41 8.56
N VAL A 258 -3.79 5.83 7.81
CA VAL A 258 -2.56 6.35 8.39
C VAL A 258 -2.73 7.85 8.51
N GLU A 259 -2.49 8.38 9.71
CA GLU A 259 -2.56 9.80 10.03
C GLU A 259 -1.18 10.33 10.38
N ASP A 260 -0.89 11.59 10.05
CA ASP A 260 0.34 12.24 10.47
C ASP A 260 0.29 12.48 11.99
N CYS A 261 1.33 12.01 12.69
CA CYS A 261 1.53 12.19 14.13
C CYS A 261 2.96 12.68 14.43
N SER A 262 3.56 13.39 13.47
CA SER A 262 4.92 13.95 13.58
C SER A 262 5.06 14.96 14.71
N ASP A 263 3.97 15.60 15.13
CA ASP A 263 3.89 16.52 16.26
C ASP A 263 4.00 15.83 17.64
N MET A 264 3.91 14.49 17.67
CA MET A 264 4.00 13.68 18.89
C MET A 264 5.41 13.10 19.15
N ILE A 265 6.42 13.53 18.39
CA ILE A 265 7.83 13.13 18.51
C ILE A 265 8.54 13.86 19.65
#